data_AF-A0A8S0X9K1-F1
#
_entry.id   AF-A0A8S0X9K1-F1
#
_cell.length_a   1.000
_cell.length_b   1.000
_cell.length_c   1.000
_cell.angle_alpha   90.00
_cell.angle_beta   90.00
_cell.angle_gamma   90.00
#
_symmetry.space_group_name_H-M   'P 1'
#
loop_
_entity.id
_entity.type
_entity.pdbx_description
1 polymer ?
#
loop_
_entity_poly.entity_id
_entity_poly.type
_entity_poly.pdbx_seq_one_letter_code
_entity_poly.pdbx_strand_id
1 'polypeptide(L)'
;MRMLGNSTRGLSPKQQHLLYRSCVVPIATYHYHLWYFDGACNKGAMNQLKWMQWKAALWIMGAFRTSPTGSLEALAGLIPVHLMLKKLVMHAVYRVATLSDTHPLHSMMGKRLL
;
A
#
# COMPACT_ATOMS: atom_id res chain seq x y z
N MET A 1 1.33 -6.69 20.80
CA MET A 1 2.73 -6.49 20.41
C MET A 1 3.05 -5.00 20.42
N ARG A 2 3.89 -4.52 21.35
CA ARG A 2 4.48 -3.17 21.29
C ARG A 2 5.48 -3.16 20.13
N MET A 3 5.19 -2.40 19.08
CA MET A 3 6.08 -2.30 17.92
C MET A 3 7.38 -1.59 18.34
N LEU A 4 8.48 -2.37 18.38
CA LEU A 4 9.91 -2.07 18.54
C LEU A 4 10.34 -0.59 18.74
N GLY A 5 9.88 0.05 19.81
CA GLY A 5 10.39 1.34 20.26
C GLY A 5 9.93 1.63 21.68
N ASN A 6 10.87 1.71 22.61
CA ASN A 6 10.65 2.38 23.88
C ASN A 6 11.29 3.78 23.81
N SER A 7 10.93 4.67 24.75
CA SER A 7 11.40 6.07 24.75
C SER A 7 12.94 6.22 24.83
N THR A 8 13.67 5.14 25.15
CA THR A 8 15.12 5.13 25.39
C THR A 8 15.91 4.31 24.36
N ARG A 9 15.25 3.44 23.59
CA ARG A 9 15.80 2.48 22.61
C ARG A 9 14.74 2.21 21.54
N GLY A 10 15.03 2.55 20.30
CA GLY A 10 14.12 2.32 19.18
C GLY A 10 14.65 2.83 17.86
N LEU A 11 13.95 2.48 16.80
CA LEU A 11 14.17 3.05 15.46
C LEU A 11 13.71 4.51 15.45
N SER A 12 14.46 5.38 14.76
CA SER A 12 13.99 6.74 14.49
C SER A 12 12.72 6.70 13.62
N PRO A 13 11.81 7.69 13.71
CA PRO A 13 10.61 7.76 12.87
C PRO A 13 10.91 7.63 11.37
N LYS A 14 12.05 8.18 10.92
CA LYS A 14 12.52 8.05 9.54
C LYS A 14 12.84 6.59 9.18
N GLN A 15 13.54 5.86 10.04
CA GLN A 15 13.85 4.45 9.81
C GLN A 15 12.59 3.57 9.89
N GLN A 16 11.66 3.88 10.79
CA GLN A 16 10.36 3.20 10.87
C GLN A 16 9.55 3.39 9.59
N HIS A 17 9.51 4.63 9.08
CA HIS A 17 8.85 4.96 7.83
C HIS A 17 9.50 4.23 6.64
N LEU A 18 10.84 4.20 6.57
CA LEU A 18 11.57 3.45 5.54
C LEU A 18 11.22 1.97 5.59
N LEU A 19 11.28 1.34 6.76
CA LEU A 19 10.98 -0.08 6.95
C LEU A 19 9.54 -0.42 6.55
N TYR A 20 8.58 0.44 6.92
CA TYR A 20 7.19 0.28 6.52
C TYR A 20 7.05 0.29 4.99
N ARG A 21 7.66 1.29 4.32
CA ARG A 21 7.57 1.45 2.87
C ARG A 21 8.31 0.34 2.10
N SER A 22 9.46 -0.12 2.59
CA SER A 22 10.27 -1.12 1.89
C SER A 22 9.80 -2.56 2.13
N CYS A 23 9.29 -2.87 3.32
CA CYS A 23 9.00 -4.25 3.70
C CYS A 23 7.50 -4.51 3.80
N VAL A 24 6.75 -3.65 4.50
CA VAL A 24 5.34 -3.92 4.81
C VAL A 24 4.44 -3.63 3.62
N VAL A 25 4.62 -2.48 2.98
CA VAL A 25 3.79 -2.08 1.82
C VAL A 25 3.86 -3.10 0.69
N PRO A 26 5.04 -3.59 0.24
CA PRO A 26 5.11 -4.57 -0.84
C PRO A 26 4.45 -5.90 -0.49
N ILE A 27 4.63 -6.39 0.74
CA ILE A 27 4.02 -7.66 1.18
C ILE A 27 2.49 -7.56 1.19
N ALA A 28 1.95 -6.46 1.73
CA ALA A 28 0.52 -6.23 1.79
C ALA A 28 -0.11 -5.98 0.42
N THR A 29 0.63 -5.34 -0.49
CA THR A 29 0.13 -4.98 -1.82
C THR A 29 0.38 -6.05 -2.87
N TYR A 30 1.26 -7.02 -2.67
CA TYR A 30 1.59 -8.05 -3.67
C TYR A 30 0.36 -8.73 -4.29
N HIS A 31 -0.64 -9.06 -3.47
CA HIS A 31 -1.86 -9.76 -3.90
C HIS A 31 -2.98 -8.85 -4.41
N TYR A 32 -2.73 -7.55 -4.61
CA TYR A 32 -3.80 -6.60 -4.98
C TYR A 32 -4.57 -7.00 -6.25
N HIS A 33 -3.88 -7.57 -7.25
CA HIS A 33 -4.50 -8.03 -8.49
C HIS A 33 -5.57 -9.12 -8.30
N LEU A 34 -5.53 -9.87 -7.19
CA LEU A 34 -6.49 -10.95 -6.94
C LEU A 34 -7.86 -10.44 -6.47
N TRP A 35 -7.90 -9.30 -5.78
CA TRP A 35 -9.12 -8.82 -5.10
C TRP A 35 -9.49 -7.37 -5.44
N TYR A 36 -8.66 -6.67 -6.22
CA TYR A 36 -8.87 -5.30 -6.66
C TYR A 36 -8.95 -5.28 -8.20
N PHE A 37 -10.16 -5.41 -8.73
CA PHE A 37 -10.45 -5.36 -10.16
C PHE A 37 -11.70 -4.51 -10.44
N ASP A 38 -11.85 -4.08 -11.70
CA ASP A 38 -12.94 -3.20 -12.10
C ASP A 38 -14.29 -3.91 -11.94
N GLY A 39 -15.18 -3.32 -11.14
CA GLY A 39 -16.51 -3.88 -10.82
C GLY A 39 -16.64 -4.66 -9.50
N ALA A 40 -15.55 -5.12 -8.85
CA ALA A 40 -15.64 -5.68 -7.50
C ALA A 40 -14.38 -5.42 -6.67
N CYS A 41 -14.52 -4.57 -5.64
CA CYS A 41 -13.51 -4.38 -4.62
C CYS A 41 -13.89 -5.18 -3.37
N ASN A 42 -13.02 -6.09 -2.94
CA ASN A 42 -13.22 -6.75 -1.66
C ASN A 42 -13.07 -5.73 -0.52
N LYS A 43 -14.23 -5.32 0.04
CA LYS A 43 -14.30 -4.37 1.17
C LYS A 43 -13.50 -4.85 2.38
N GLY A 44 -13.45 -6.17 2.61
CA GLY A 44 -12.68 -6.77 3.70
C GLY A 44 -11.18 -6.54 3.56
N ALA A 45 -10.61 -6.87 2.39
CA ALA A 45 -9.19 -6.66 2.11
C ALA A 45 -8.80 -5.16 2.15
N MET A 46 -9.67 -4.29 1.63
CA MET A 46 -9.45 -2.84 1.72
C MET A 46 -9.44 -2.34 3.17
N ASN A 47 -10.36 -2.84 4.00
CA ASN A 47 -10.41 -2.48 5.43
C ASN A 47 -9.18 -2.99 6.18
N GLN A 48 -8.68 -4.19 5.87
CA GLN A 48 -7.44 -4.73 6.43
C GLN A 48 -6.23 -3.86 6.07
N LEU A 49 -6.12 -3.43 4.79
CA LEU A 49 -5.04 -2.50 4.40
C LEU A 49 -5.14 -1.15 5.11
N LYS A 50 -6.35 -0.57 5.21
CA LYS A 50 -6.56 0.69 5.93
C LYS A 50 -6.16 0.57 7.40
N TRP A 51 -6.52 -0.53 8.05
CA TRP A 51 -6.19 -0.76 9.45
C TRP A 51 -4.70 -0.98 9.67
N MET A 52 -4.03 -1.71 8.78
CA MET A 52 -2.57 -1.85 8.77
C MET A 52 -1.88 -0.49 8.61
N GLN A 53 -2.32 0.33 7.65
CA GLN A 53 -1.74 1.65 7.40
C GLN A 53 -1.94 2.61 8.57
N TRP A 54 -3.13 2.61 9.17
CA TRP A 54 -3.41 3.40 10.38
C TRP A 54 -2.49 3.01 11.54
N LYS A 55 -2.30 1.70 11.78
CA LYS A 55 -1.34 1.22 12.79
C LYS A 55 0.10 1.63 12.50
N ALA A 56 0.51 1.57 11.23
CA ALA A 56 1.84 2.01 10.83
C ALA A 56 2.02 3.52 11.05
N ALA A 57 1.04 4.33 10.68
CA ALA A 57 1.07 5.77 10.89
C ALA A 57 1.13 6.14 12.38
N LEU A 58 0.35 5.46 13.23
CA LEU A 58 0.44 5.60 14.69
C LEU A 58 1.83 5.25 15.22
N TRP A 59 2.42 4.16 14.72
CA TRP A 59 3.74 3.72 15.15
C TRP A 59 4.86 4.69 14.74
N ILE A 60 4.84 5.15 13.48
CA ILE A 60 5.82 6.10 12.93
C ILE A 60 5.74 7.45 13.65
N MET A 61 4.53 7.97 13.85
CA MET A 61 4.33 9.28 14.46
C MET A 61 4.35 9.25 15.99
N GLY A 62 4.23 8.08 16.62
CA GLY A 62 4.08 7.94 18.07
C GLY A 62 2.80 8.61 18.60
N ALA A 63 1.76 8.71 17.78
CA ALA A 63 0.56 9.47 18.10
C ALA A 63 -0.46 8.69 18.95
N PHE A 64 -1.46 9.40 19.48
CA PHE A 64 -2.52 8.81 20.28
C PHE A 64 -3.42 7.89 19.46
N ARG A 65 -3.97 6.85 20.08
CA ARG A 65 -4.90 5.91 19.44
C ARG A 65 -6.19 6.57 18.93
N THR A 66 -6.54 7.76 19.42
CA THR A 66 -7.72 8.53 18.99
C THR A 66 -7.40 9.50 17.85
N SER A 67 -6.16 9.56 17.38
CA SER A 67 -5.76 10.47 16.32
C SER A 67 -6.44 10.11 14.98
N PRO A 68 -6.94 11.12 14.25
CA PRO A 68 -7.67 10.91 13.00
C PRO A 68 -6.74 10.37 11.89
N THR A 69 -7.21 9.36 11.15
CA THR A 69 -6.42 8.65 10.14
C THR A 69 -5.88 9.55 9.04
N GLY A 70 -6.70 10.43 8.46
CA GLY A 70 -6.26 11.29 7.36
C GLY A 70 -5.16 12.27 7.76
N SER A 71 -5.22 12.79 8.98
CA SER A 71 -4.16 13.67 9.53
C SER A 71 -2.87 12.90 9.74
N LEU A 72 -2.96 11.70 10.31
CA LEU A 72 -1.80 10.82 10.53
C LEU A 72 -1.11 10.42 9.23
N GLU A 73 -1.87 10.06 8.20
CA GLU A 73 -1.31 9.72 6.89
C GLU A 73 -0.60 10.92 6.27
N ALA A 74 -1.21 12.10 6.33
CA ALA A 74 -0.60 13.33 5.82
C ALA A 74 0.70 13.71 6.58
N LEU A 75 0.68 13.66 7.91
CA LEU A 75 1.85 13.96 8.74
C LEU A 75 2.97 12.93 8.59
N ALA A 76 2.62 11.65 8.44
CA ALA A 76 3.59 10.58 8.21
C ALA A 76 4.14 10.56 6.76
N GLY A 77 3.58 11.36 5.85
CA GLY A 77 3.94 11.34 4.43
C GLY A 77 3.51 10.06 3.71
N LEU A 78 2.45 9.40 4.20
CA LEU A 78 1.91 8.18 3.63
C LEU A 78 0.80 8.50 2.62
N ILE A 79 0.83 7.82 1.48
CA ILE A 79 -0.23 7.92 0.48
C ILE A 79 -1.45 7.14 0.98
N PRO A 80 -2.67 7.71 0.99
CA PRO A 80 -3.89 6.99 1.34
C PRO A 80 -4.03 5.68 0.55
N VAL A 81 -4.42 4.59 1.23
CA VAL A 81 -4.46 3.22 0.66
C VAL A 81 -5.15 3.15 -0.72
N HIS A 82 -6.30 3.83 -0.86
CA HIS A 82 -7.08 3.80 -2.09
C HIS A 82 -6.33 4.44 -3.28
N LEU A 83 -5.59 5.53 -3.04
CA LEU A 83 -4.75 6.17 -4.05
C LEU A 83 -3.53 5.31 -4.38
N MET A 84 -2.96 4.65 -3.36
CA MET A 84 -1.84 3.73 -3.55
C MET A 84 -2.23 2.56 -4.47
N LEU A 85 -3.40 1.94 -4.25
CA LEU A 85 -3.91 0.85 -5.09
C LEU A 85 -4.18 1.32 -6.52
N LYS A 86 -4.82 2.48 -6.69
CA LYS A 86 -5.04 3.08 -8.02
C LYS A 86 -3.72 3.31 -8.75
N LYS A 87 -2.70 3.84 -8.05
CA LYS A 87 -1.35 4.02 -8.62
C LYS A 87 -0.74 2.70 -9.06
N LEU A 88 -0.85 1.64 -8.25
CA LEU A 88 -0.32 0.31 -8.60
C LEU A 88 -1.04 -0.30 -9.81
N VAL A 89 -2.36 -0.15 -9.91
CA VAL A 89 -3.11 -0.58 -11.11
C VAL A 89 -2.65 0.18 -12.34
N MET A 90 -2.59 1.51 -12.27
CA MET A 90 -2.14 2.33 -13.40
C MET A 90 -0.71 1.96 -13.83
N HIS A 91 0.20 1.75 -12.88
CA HIS A 91 1.56 1.29 -13.19
C HIS A 91 1.57 -0.08 -13.86
N ALA A 92 0.70 -1.02 -13.46
CA ALA A 92 0.60 -2.32 -14.12
C ALA A 92 0.08 -2.19 -15.56
N VAL A 93 -0.94 -1.37 -15.78
CA VAL A 93 -1.46 -1.07 -17.12
C VAL A 93 -0.38 -0.43 -17.99
N TYR A 94 0.35 0.55 -17.48
CA TYR A 94 1.45 1.18 -18.22
C TYR A 94 2.55 0.18 -18.56
N ARG A 95 2.99 -0.68 -17.63
CA ARG A 95 4.02 -1.70 -17.90
C ARG A 95 3.62 -2.64 -19.04
N VAL A 96 2.34 -2.99 -19.09
CA VAL A 96 1.78 -3.80 -20.18
C VAL A 96 1.74 -2.99 -21.48
N ALA A 97 1.28 -1.75 -21.43
CA ALA A 97 1.15 -0.90 -22.61
C ALA A 97 2.50 -0.50 -23.23
N THR A 98 3.57 -0.41 -22.44
CA THR A 98 4.93 -0.11 -22.90
C THR A 98 5.70 -1.36 -23.36
N LEU A 99 5.08 -2.54 -23.32
CA LEU A 99 5.73 -3.78 -23.71
C LEU A 99 5.89 -3.83 -25.23
N SER A 100 6.92 -4.52 -25.73
CA SER A 100 7.11 -4.72 -27.17
C SER A 100 5.94 -5.49 -27.75
N ASP A 101 5.48 -5.12 -28.95
CA ASP A 101 4.39 -5.80 -29.67
C ASP A 101 4.68 -7.30 -29.91
N THR A 102 5.96 -7.69 -29.92
CA THR A 102 6.41 -9.09 -30.05
C THR A 102 6.34 -9.89 -28.75
N HIS A 103 5.96 -9.28 -27.63
CA HIS A 103 5.99 -9.95 -26.34
C HIS A 103 4.87 -11.00 -26.21
N PRO A 104 5.15 -12.23 -25.73
CA PRO A 104 4.15 -13.31 -25.63
C PRO A 104 2.98 -12.99 -24.70
N LEU A 105 3.09 -11.97 -23.85
CA LEU A 105 1.98 -11.51 -23.02
C LEU A 105 0.86 -10.87 -23.84
N HIS A 106 1.14 -10.28 -25.01
CA HIS A 106 0.07 -9.75 -25.86
C HIS A 106 -0.89 -10.83 -26.35
N SER A 107 -0.39 -12.04 -26.64
CA SER A 107 -1.26 -13.17 -27.05
C SER A 107 -2.07 -13.74 -25.89
N MET A 108 -1.55 -13.69 -24.66
CA MET A 108 -2.25 -14.15 -23.45
C MET A 108 -3.28 -13.13 -22.93
N MET A 109 -3.08 -11.85 -23.22
CA MET A 109 -3.88 -10.74 -22.71
C MET A 109 -5.07 -10.43 -23.63
N GLY A 110 -5.91 -11.43 -23.86
CA GLY A 110 -7.20 -11.22 -24.54
C GLY A 110 -8.14 -10.36 -23.69
N LYS A 111 -8.46 -9.14 -24.16
CA LYS A 111 -9.55 -8.23 -23.71
C LYS A 111 -9.84 -8.12 -22.18
N ARG A 112 -8.88 -8.44 -21.30
CA ARG A 112 -9.11 -8.52 -19.84
C ARG A 112 -8.68 -7.29 -19.06
N LEU A 113 -7.99 -6.35 -19.71
CA LEU A 113 -7.46 -5.13 -19.08
C LEU A 113 -8.04 -3.84 -19.68
N LEU A 114 -9.12 -3.94 -20.46
CA LEU A 114 -9.94 -2.79 -20.87
C LEU A 114 -11.33 -2.94 -20.26
#